data_AF-A0A3P7INY2-F1
#
_entry.id   AF-A0A3P7INY2-F1
#
_cell.length_a   1.000
_cell.length_b   1.000
_cell.length_c   1.000
_cell.angle_alpha   90.00
_cell.angle_beta   90.00
_cell.angle_gamma   90.00
#
_symmetry.space_group_name_H-M   'P 1'
#
loop_
_entity.id
_entity.type
_entity.pdbx_description
1 polymer ?
#
loop_
_entity_poly.entity_id
_entity_poly.type
_entity_poly.pdbx_seq_one_letter_code
_entity_poly.pdbx_strand_id
1 'polypeptide(L)'
;MSSSTFTCLKQNGYSFFIARAWESVGNYDETGIQNIKNARAAGWQYVDAYIFPCLKSSCASPAAQAMGVNWGIYTNNNNWGSIVGINWNQWASRPLWWANYNGHQDYTNFVPFGGWSKPSIHQYAGDYKGPCGVDLDLNWY
;
A
#
# COMPACT_ATOMS: atom_id res chain seq x y z
N MET A 1 -9.24 -6.78 12.60
CA MET A 1 -10.61 -6.82 12.05
C MET A 1 -11.05 -8.27 11.91
N SER A 2 -12.28 -8.60 12.31
CA SER A 2 -12.84 -9.95 12.16
C SER A 2 -13.35 -10.17 10.72
N SER A 3 -13.67 -11.43 10.37
CA SER A 3 -14.33 -11.73 9.10
C SER A 3 -15.68 -11.02 8.95
N SER A 4 -16.43 -10.81 10.05
CA SER A 4 -17.69 -10.06 10.02
C SER A 4 -17.48 -8.58 9.70
N THR A 5 -16.40 -7.96 10.21
CA THR A 5 -16.01 -6.61 9.82
C THR A 5 -15.73 -6.54 8.32
N PHE A 6 -14.98 -7.49 7.76
CA PHE A 6 -14.71 -7.54 6.32
C PHE A 6 -15.96 -7.78 5.46
N THR A 7 -16.92 -8.59 5.93
CA THR A 7 -18.22 -8.73 5.27
C THR A 7 -18.97 -7.39 5.24
N CYS A 8 -19.00 -6.67 6.37
CA CYS A 8 -19.62 -5.36 6.47
C CYS A 8 -18.97 -4.33 5.54
N LEU A 9 -17.62 -4.28 5.48
CA LEU A 9 -16.90 -3.39 4.58
C LEU A 9 -17.22 -3.70 3.10
N LYS A 10 -17.28 -4.98 2.72
CA LYS A 10 -17.66 -5.38 1.36
C LYS A 10 -19.08 -4.94 0.99
N GLN A 11 -20.03 -5.04 1.93
CA GLN A 11 -21.40 -4.54 1.75
C GLN A 11 -21.46 -3.02 1.60
N ASN A 12 -20.48 -2.29 2.15
CA ASN A 12 -20.32 -0.85 1.98
C ASN A 12 -19.51 -0.47 0.73
N GLY A 13 -19.30 -1.41 -0.21
CA GLY A 13 -18.73 -1.11 -1.53
C GLY A 13 -17.20 -1.14 -1.61
N TYR A 14 -16.50 -1.51 -0.55
CA TYR A 14 -15.04 -1.66 -0.59
C TYR A 14 -14.66 -2.95 -1.35
N SER A 15 -13.69 -2.84 -2.26
CA SER A 15 -13.39 -3.88 -3.26
C SER A 15 -12.01 -4.54 -3.10
N PHE A 16 -11.04 -3.89 -2.45
CA PHE A 16 -9.72 -4.44 -2.19
C PHE A 16 -9.15 -4.02 -0.83
N PHE A 17 -8.25 -4.84 -0.28
CA PHE A 17 -7.66 -4.63 1.03
C PHE A 17 -6.14 -4.85 0.98
N ILE A 18 -5.37 -3.95 1.60
CA ILE A 18 -3.91 -4.06 1.72
C ILE A 18 -3.56 -3.98 3.20
N ALA A 19 -2.91 -4.99 3.75
CA ALA A 19 -2.51 -5.00 5.16
C ALA A 19 -0.98 -4.88 5.33
N ARG A 20 -0.53 -4.34 6.45
CA ARG A 20 0.88 -4.45 6.84
C ARG A 20 1.20 -5.90 7.19
N ALA A 21 2.28 -6.45 6.65
CA ALA A 21 2.80 -7.77 7.02
C ALA A 21 4.11 -7.69 7.80
N TRP A 22 4.89 -6.61 7.63
CA TRP A 22 6.16 -6.39 8.34
C TRP A 22 6.24 -4.95 8.86
N GLU A 23 6.53 -4.81 10.15
CA GLU A 23 6.67 -3.54 10.84
C GLU A 23 8.02 -2.87 10.58
N SER A 24 8.09 -1.55 10.77
CA SER A 24 9.33 -0.76 10.63
C SER A 24 10.42 -1.16 11.63
N VAL A 25 10.04 -1.78 12.74
CA VAL A 25 10.97 -2.30 13.76
C VAL A 25 11.51 -3.70 13.43
N GLY A 26 11.06 -4.29 12.32
CA GLY A 26 11.54 -5.59 11.85
C GLY A 26 10.78 -6.81 12.39
N ASN A 27 9.62 -6.63 13.02
CA ASN A 27 8.73 -7.71 13.45
C ASN A 27 7.65 -8.02 12.41
N TYR A 28 7.19 -9.27 12.37
CA TYR A 28 5.96 -9.60 11.64
C TYR A 28 4.76 -8.91 12.29
N ASP A 29 3.88 -8.34 11.47
CA ASP A 29 2.62 -7.79 11.94
C ASP A 29 1.56 -8.89 11.96
N GLU A 30 1.51 -9.64 13.06
CA GLU A 30 0.56 -10.76 13.23
C GLU A 30 -0.91 -10.33 13.10
N THR A 31 -1.22 -9.08 13.47
CA THR A 31 -2.57 -8.54 13.34
C THR A 31 -2.92 -8.30 11.87
N GLY A 32 -2.02 -7.72 11.10
CA GLY A 32 -2.19 -7.51 9.66
C GLY A 32 -2.25 -8.84 8.89
N ILE A 33 -1.40 -9.81 9.25
CA ILE A 33 -1.43 -11.17 8.69
C ILE A 33 -2.78 -11.84 8.99
N GLN A 34 -3.29 -11.74 10.22
CA GLN A 34 -4.60 -12.29 10.56
C GLN A 34 -5.74 -11.57 9.82
N ASN A 35 -5.62 -10.26 9.60
CA ASN A 35 -6.58 -9.50 8.81
C ASN A 35 -6.63 -9.96 7.34
N ILE A 36 -5.49 -10.28 6.73
CA ILE A 36 -5.43 -10.87 5.38
C ILE A 36 -6.23 -12.18 5.34
N LYS A 37 -6.01 -13.07 6.31
CA LYS A 37 -6.74 -14.34 6.42
C LYS A 37 -8.25 -14.11 6.57
N ASN A 38 -8.64 -13.18 7.43
CA ASN A 38 -10.05 -12.85 7.66
C ASN A 38 -10.73 -12.23 6.44
N ALA A 39 -10.03 -11.35 5.70
CA ALA A 39 -10.54 -10.76 4.46
C ALA A 39 -10.77 -11.84 3.39
N ARG A 40 -9.81 -12.75 3.21
CA ARG A 40 -9.95 -13.90 2.31
C ARG A 40 -11.11 -14.81 2.71
N ALA A 41 -11.26 -15.10 4.01
CA ALA A 41 -12.38 -15.89 4.53
C ALA A 41 -13.75 -15.20 4.32
N ALA A 42 -13.80 -13.87 4.32
CA ALA A 42 -14.98 -13.08 3.99
C ALA A 42 -15.22 -12.95 2.46
N GLY A 43 -14.45 -13.65 1.63
CA GLY A 43 -14.63 -13.69 0.18
C GLY A 43 -14.13 -12.46 -0.55
N TRP A 44 -13.11 -11.77 -0.02
CA TRP A 44 -12.41 -10.69 -0.75
C TRP A 44 -11.46 -11.29 -1.78
N GLN A 45 -11.55 -10.82 -3.03
CA GLN A 45 -10.73 -11.31 -4.14
C GLN A 45 -9.38 -10.59 -4.23
N TYR A 46 -9.37 -9.28 -4.00
CA TYR A 46 -8.19 -8.43 -4.07
C TYR A 46 -7.69 -8.15 -2.65
N VAL A 47 -6.69 -8.93 -2.22
CA VAL A 47 -6.07 -8.80 -0.90
C VAL A 47 -4.57 -8.91 -1.06
N ASP A 48 -3.86 -7.83 -0.72
CA ASP A 48 -2.41 -7.69 -0.82
C ASP A 48 -1.80 -7.31 0.55
N ALA A 49 -0.47 -7.23 0.57
CA ALA A 49 0.28 -6.85 1.76
C ALA A 49 1.33 -5.78 1.43
N TYR A 50 1.67 -4.97 2.42
CA TYR A 50 2.84 -4.10 2.38
C TYR A 50 3.81 -4.43 3.53
N ILE A 51 5.08 -4.10 3.32
CA ILE A 51 6.15 -4.24 4.31
C ILE A 51 6.85 -2.90 4.47
N PHE A 52 7.34 -2.60 5.67
CA PHE A 52 8.41 -1.62 5.79
C PHE A 52 9.73 -2.31 5.41
N PRO A 53 10.42 -1.86 4.34
CA PRO A 53 11.66 -2.50 3.93
C PRO A 53 12.75 -2.28 4.98
N CYS A 54 13.64 -3.25 5.14
CA CYS A 54 14.87 -3.01 5.86
C CYS A 54 15.80 -2.11 5.04
N LEU A 55 16.24 -1.00 5.63
CA LEU A 55 17.05 0.02 4.97
C LEU A 55 18.53 -0.01 5.40
N LYS A 56 18.94 -0.90 6.32
CA LYS A 56 20.35 -1.02 6.71
C LYS A 56 21.17 -1.48 5.50
N SER A 57 22.40 -1.00 5.37
CA SER A 57 23.31 -1.40 4.29
C SER A 57 23.61 -2.90 4.26
N SER A 58 23.43 -3.61 5.38
CA SER A 58 23.56 -5.05 5.49
C SER A 58 22.31 -5.83 5.07
N CYS A 59 21.19 -5.15 4.83
CA CYS A 59 19.95 -5.79 4.39
C CYS A 59 19.96 -6.07 2.89
N ALA A 60 19.16 -7.06 2.49
CA ALA A 60 19.03 -7.45 1.10
C ALA A 60 18.45 -6.30 0.26
N SER A 61 18.70 -6.30 -1.05
CA SER A 61 18.11 -5.31 -1.96
C SER A 61 16.56 -5.38 -1.93
N PRO A 62 15.83 -4.33 -2.33
CA PRO A 62 14.37 -4.35 -2.36
C PRO A 62 13.80 -5.57 -3.11
N ALA A 63 14.38 -5.91 -4.26
CA ALA A 63 13.96 -7.07 -5.04
C ALA A 63 14.18 -8.40 -4.30
N ALA A 64 15.26 -8.52 -3.52
CA ALA A 64 15.53 -9.70 -2.72
C ALA A 64 14.62 -9.78 -1.48
N GLN A 65 14.25 -8.65 -0.88
CA GLN A 65 13.27 -8.60 0.21
C GLN A 65 11.85 -8.99 -0.24
N ALA A 66 11.53 -8.83 -1.53
CA ALA A 66 10.25 -9.23 -2.11
C ALA A 66 10.13 -10.75 -2.41
N MET A 67 11.20 -11.54 -2.24
CA MET A 67 11.16 -13.01 -2.35
C MET A 67 10.50 -13.58 -3.63
N GLY A 68 10.58 -12.86 -4.75
CA GLY A 68 10.00 -13.32 -6.03
C GLY A 68 8.50 -13.04 -6.23
N VAL A 69 7.84 -12.31 -5.32
CA VAL A 69 6.45 -11.87 -5.52
C VAL A 69 6.37 -10.68 -6.49
N ASN A 70 5.18 -10.43 -7.05
CA ASN A 70 4.92 -9.18 -7.76
C ASN A 70 4.85 -8.04 -6.74
N TRP A 71 5.68 -7.01 -6.92
CA TRP A 71 5.81 -5.90 -5.98
C TRP A 71 5.82 -4.55 -6.67
N GLY A 72 5.41 -3.52 -5.93
CA GLY A 72 5.43 -2.12 -6.31
C GLY A 72 6.03 -1.26 -5.21
N ILE A 73 6.02 0.06 -5.41
CA ILE A 73 6.57 1.03 -4.46
C ILE A 73 5.46 1.93 -3.95
N TYR A 74 5.35 2.06 -2.63
CA TYR A 74 4.54 3.08 -1.97
C TYR A 74 5.39 4.31 -1.67
N THR A 75 5.09 5.45 -2.28
CA THR A 75 5.83 6.71 -2.04
C THR A 75 5.09 7.94 -2.60
N ASN A 76 5.68 9.12 -2.40
CA ASN A 76 5.31 10.36 -3.09
C ASN A 76 6.57 11.04 -3.65
N ASN A 77 6.39 12.06 -4.49
CA ASN A 77 7.47 12.79 -5.15
C ASN A 77 8.45 13.43 -4.15
N ASN A 78 7.97 13.95 -3.01
CA ASN A 78 8.82 14.57 -2.00
C ASN A 78 9.72 13.52 -1.31
N ASN A 79 9.14 12.40 -0.88
CA ASN A 79 9.90 11.32 -0.26
C ASN A 79 10.87 10.66 -1.26
N TRP A 80 10.44 10.41 -2.50
CA TRP A 80 11.31 9.88 -3.54
C TRP A 80 12.51 10.79 -3.79
N GLY A 81 12.25 12.08 -3.96
CA GLY A 81 13.27 13.11 -4.14
C GLY A 81 14.31 13.12 -3.01
N SER A 82 13.85 13.05 -1.76
CA SER A 82 14.73 13.07 -0.59
C SER A 82 15.52 11.77 -0.38
N ILE A 83 14.98 10.62 -0.78
CA ILE A 83 15.60 9.31 -0.51
C ILE A 83 16.58 8.90 -1.62
N VAL A 84 16.17 9.01 -2.89
CA VAL A 84 16.94 8.51 -4.04
C VAL A 84 17.24 9.58 -5.10
N GLY A 85 16.71 10.79 -4.94
CA GLY A 85 16.76 11.84 -5.96
C GLY A 85 15.62 11.72 -6.96
N ILE A 86 14.98 12.85 -7.28
CA ILE A 86 13.67 12.88 -7.97
C ILE A 86 13.69 12.20 -9.35
N ASN A 87 14.84 12.21 -10.03
CA ASN A 87 15.04 11.67 -11.37
C ASN A 87 15.51 10.21 -11.40
N TRP A 88 15.82 9.60 -10.25
CA TRP A 88 16.31 8.23 -10.22
C TRP A 88 15.18 7.25 -10.57
N ASN A 89 15.41 6.40 -11.59
CA ASN A 89 14.34 5.70 -12.30
C ASN A 89 14.53 4.18 -12.42
N GLN A 90 15.44 3.58 -11.64
CA GLN A 90 15.73 2.14 -11.72
C GLN A 90 14.49 1.25 -11.55
N TRP A 91 13.46 1.73 -10.84
CA TRP A 91 12.22 1.00 -10.58
C TRP A 91 11.00 1.49 -11.36
N ALA A 92 11.18 2.31 -12.40
CA ALA A 92 10.08 2.88 -13.20
C ALA A 92 9.14 1.84 -13.84
N SER A 93 9.61 0.60 -14.04
CA SER A 93 8.80 -0.51 -14.56
C SER A 93 7.92 -1.20 -13.51
N ARG A 94 8.08 -0.88 -12.22
CA ARG A 94 7.29 -1.44 -11.12
C ARG A 94 6.03 -0.59 -10.89
N PRO A 95 4.90 -1.17 -10.44
CA PRO A 95 3.71 -0.40 -10.06
C PRO A 95 4.02 0.64 -8.98
N LEU A 96 3.38 1.80 -9.08
CA LEU A 96 3.48 2.88 -8.09
C LEU A 96 2.16 2.97 -7.30
N TRP A 97 2.25 2.85 -5.98
CA TRP A 97 1.21 3.25 -5.05
C TRP A 97 1.54 4.67 -4.56
N TRP A 98 0.88 5.64 -5.16
CA TRP A 98 1.14 7.06 -4.94
C TRP A 98 0.42 7.57 -3.69
N ALA A 99 1.15 8.18 -2.76
CA ALA A 99 0.59 8.76 -1.54
C ALA A 99 0.35 10.26 -1.72
N ASN A 100 -0.92 10.69 -1.75
CA ASN A 100 -1.28 12.11 -1.81
C ASN A 100 -2.68 12.33 -1.25
N TYR A 101 -2.79 12.93 -0.07
CA TYR A 101 -4.09 13.03 0.62
C TYR A 101 -4.91 14.22 0.09
N ASN A 102 -5.28 14.19 -1.18
CA ASN A 102 -6.04 15.25 -1.84
C ASN A 102 -7.57 15.02 -1.82
N GLY A 103 -8.04 13.89 -1.30
CA GLY A 103 -9.48 13.58 -1.24
C GLY A 103 -10.11 13.16 -2.58
N HIS A 104 -9.34 13.02 -3.66
CA HIS A 104 -9.84 12.65 -4.99
C HIS A 104 -9.59 11.16 -5.29
N GLN A 105 -10.66 10.47 -5.71
CA GLN A 105 -10.62 9.10 -6.20
C GLN A 105 -10.16 9.05 -7.68
N ASP A 106 -9.03 9.67 -7.98
CA ASP A 106 -8.44 9.73 -9.32
C ASP A 106 -6.93 9.96 -9.22
N TYR A 107 -6.27 10.37 -10.32
CA TYR A 107 -4.85 10.73 -10.34
C TYR A 107 -4.63 12.24 -10.53
N THR A 108 -5.61 13.06 -10.16
CA THR A 108 -5.56 14.53 -10.29
C THR A 108 -4.35 15.07 -9.54
N ASN A 109 -3.62 15.98 -10.19
CA ASN A 109 -2.37 16.58 -9.69
C ASN A 109 -1.18 15.62 -9.54
N PHE A 110 -1.23 14.41 -10.09
CA PHE A 110 -0.02 13.60 -10.20
C PHE A 110 1.02 14.29 -11.09
N VAL A 111 2.20 14.52 -10.55
CA VAL A 111 3.36 15.01 -11.30
C VAL A 111 4.34 13.86 -11.50
N PRO A 112 4.75 13.53 -12.74
CA PRO A 112 5.71 12.46 -12.99
C PRO A 112 7.02 12.62 -12.21
N PHE A 113 7.49 11.53 -11.62
CA PHE A 113 8.78 11.43 -10.93
C PHE A 113 9.31 10.01 -11.03
N GLY A 114 10.61 9.80 -10.81
CA GLY A 114 11.20 8.46 -10.74
C GLY A 114 10.99 7.58 -11.99
N GLY A 115 10.68 8.19 -13.13
CA GLY A 115 10.32 7.52 -14.37
C GLY A 115 8.85 7.05 -14.48
N TRP A 116 8.03 7.23 -13.45
CA TRP A 116 6.59 6.97 -13.53
C TRP A 116 5.85 8.11 -14.20
N SER A 117 5.12 7.80 -15.27
CA SER A 117 4.19 8.74 -15.92
C SER A 117 2.76 8.65 -15.39
N LYS A 118 2.42 7.56 -14.70
CA LYS A 118 1.14 7.37 -14.00
C LYS A 118 1.27 6.42 -12.80
N PRO A 119 0.50 6.61 -11.72
CA PRO A 119 0.37 5.63 -10.65
C PRO A 119 -0.41 4.39 -11.07
N SER A 120 -0.35 3.35 -10.24
CA SER A 120 -1.23 2.17 -10.30
C SER A 120 -2.26 2.16 -9.18
N ILE A 121 -1.94 2.75 -8.02
CA ILE A 121 -2.86 2.98 -6.90
C ILE A 121 -2.60 4.38 -6.37
N HIS A 122 -3.63 5.04 -5.84
CA HIS A 122 -3.53 6.32 -5.16
C HIS A 122 -4.13 6.24 -3.75
N GLN A 123 -3.33 6.51 -2.72
CA GLN A 123 -3.82 6.70 -1.34
C GLN A 123 -4.24 8.17 -1.18
N TYR A 124 -5.55 8.40 -1.19
CA TYR A 124 -6.13 9.74 -1.30
C TYR A 124 -6.65 10.31 0.03
N ALA A 125 -6.76 9.47 1.07
CA ALA A 125 -7.12 9.88 2.43
C ALA A 125 -6.55 8.89 3.47
N GLY A 126 -6.19 9.39 4.65
CA GLY A 126 -5.73 8.57 5.79
C GLY A 126 -6.61 8.77 7.02
N ASP A 127 -6.51 7.84 7.97
CA ASP A 127 -7.23 7.87 9.26
C ASP A 127 -8.76 8.09 9.14
N TYR A 128 -9.35 7.67 8.02
CA TYR A 128 -10.76 7.86 7.74
C TYR A 128 -11.60 6.99 8.66
N LYS A 129 -12.58 7.60 9.35
CA LYS A 129 -13.57 6.89 10.17
C LYS A 129 -14.54 6.16 9.26
N GLY A 130 -14.19 4.93 8.92
CA GLY A 130 -14.94 4.07 8.02
C GLY A 130 -16.21 3.49 8.64
N PRO A 131 -17.07 2.87 7.82
CA PRO A 131 -18.18 2.09 8.33
C PRO A 131 -17.66 0.90 9.14
N CYS A 132 -18.56 0.20 9.85
CA CYS A 132 -18.21 -1.00 10.62
C CYS A 132 -17.25 -0.74 11.80
N GLY A 133 -17.09 0.52 12.22
CA GLY A 133 -16.33 0.90 13.43
C GLY A 133 -14.82 0.78 13.29
N VAL A 134 -14.28 1.02 12.09
CA VAL A 134 -12.84 0.90 11.82
C VAL A 134 -12.27 2.17 11.19
N ASP A 135 -10.99 2.39 11.43
CA ASP A 135 -10.21 3.44 10.79
C ASP A 135 -9.51 2.86 9.56
N LEU A 136 -9.53 3.59 8.44
CA LEU A 136 -9.02 3.13 7.15
C LEU A 136 -8.18 4.21 6.48
N ASP A 137 -7.13 3.77 5.78
CA ASP A 137 -6.55 4.57 4.71
C ASP A 137 -7.26 4.22 3.41
N LEU A 138 -7.79 5.24 2.73
CA LEU A 138 -8.58 5.05 1.51
C LEU A 138 -7.70 5.13 0.27
N ASN A 139 -7.96 4.21 -0.66
CA ASN A 139 -7.16 4.00 -1.85
C ASN A 139 -8.06 3.90 -3.09
N TRP A 140 -7.56 4.40 -4.22
CA TRP A 140 -8.19 4.32 -5.53
C TRP A 140 -7.32 3.49 -6.48
N TYR A 141 -7.96 2.64 -7.29
CA TYR A 141 -7.35 1.78 -8.31
C TYR A 141 -8.01 2.02 -9.66
#